data_AF-A0AAN4USI0-F1
#
_entry.id   AF-A0AAN4USI0-F1
#
_cell.length_a   1.000
_cell.length_b   1.000
_cell.length_c   1.000
_cell.angle_alpha   90.00
_cell.angle_beta   90.00
_cell.angle_gamma   90.00
#
_symmetry.space_group_name_H-M   'P 1'
#
loop_
_entity.id
_entity.type
_entity.pdbx_description
1 polymer ?
#
loop_
_entity_poly.entity_id
_entity_poly.type
_entity_poly.pdbx_seq_one_letter_code
_entity_poly.pdbx_strand_id
1 'polypeptide(L)'
;MKHDAASRKAIVQHFSVERIPKGDILFPSFTFKGQDDPDEVWVVLATTRLGMMPEQTNHHVFRNEAEAKDFMRDFPIGSEVPEPDWGGSGPYASDFVRKIVDEGGPTLGAADEDSFLPLRILDDAGFITGKAGSISEKVAEFIGRERIQEIKDRHGDFWQVAADFEYCWQNTSHSSAVFVAASFRFHRFVTGNEFAAGYLLRDLEMLVDGVEAEATSSVERRRKATTRSGEKSKESRMKRINALLDRMTEIVESNPIAARFDPEAVAKMAGEDCAVAQPKLWQQGKRQISEYLGEIRRGEAGGELKARYYRLFAAKQPERP
;
A
#
# COMPACT_ATOMS: atom_id res chain seq x y z
N MET A 1 24.22 12.32 1.80
CA MET A 1 22.88 12.94 1.56
C MET A 1 21.91 12.13 0.68
N LYS A 2 22.30 11.04 -0.01
CA LYS A 2 21.36 10.20 -0.80
C LYS A 2 20.60 9.13 0.00
N HIS A 3 21.05 8.79 1.22
CA HIS A 3 20.52 7.65 1.96
C HIS A 3 19.29 7.95 2.84
N ASP A 4 19.05 9.21 3.23
CA ASP A 4 17.79 9.61 3.90
C ASP A 4 16.57 9.49 2.97
N ALA A 5 16.76 9.38 1.66
CA ALA A 5 15.69 9.26 0.67
C ALA A 5 15.19 7.81 0.46
N ALA A 6 15.85 6.82 1.07
CA ALA A 6 15.48 5.41 0.96
C ALA A 6 14.70 4.95 2.20
N SER A 7 13.65 5.68 2.57
CA SER A 7 12.63 5.17 3.49
C SER A 7 11.52 4.52 2.69
N ARG A 8 10.91 3.47 3.26
CA ARG A 8 9.73 2.86 2.67
C ARG A 8 8.54 3.78 2.89
N LYS A 9 7.64 3.82 1.92
CA LYS A 9 6.37 4.52 2.04
C LYS A 9 5.35 3.62 2.71
N ALA A 10 4.66 4.12 3.73
CA ALA A 10 3.52 3.46 4.35
C ALA A 10 2.27 3.79 3.54
N ILE A 11 1.69 2.80 2.88
CA ILE A 11 0.49 2.97 2.04
C ILE A 11 -0.73 2.38 2.75
N VAL A 12 -1.78 3.19 2.90
CA VAL A 12 -3.05 2.76 3.47
C VAL A 12 -3.68 1.68 2.59
N GLN A 13 -3.97 0.52 3.17
CA GLN A 13 -4.67 -0.59 2.51
C GLN A 13 -6.15 -0.60 2.88
N HIS A 14 -6.47 -0.35 4.15
CA HIS A 14 -7.82 -0.45 4.68
C HIS A 14 -8.00 0.38 5.96
N PHE A 15 -9.24 0.77 6.24
CA PHE A 15 -9.67 1.33 7.53
C PHE A 15 -10.84 0.55 8.09
N SER A 16 -10.82 0.32 9.40
CA SER A 16 -12.05 0.12 10.17
C SER A 16 -12.15 1.17 11.27
N VAL A 17 -13.39 1.50 11.64
CA VAL A 17 -13.67 2.52 12.66
C VAL A 17 -14.55 1.89 13.72
N GLU A 18 -14.12 2.03 14.97
CA GLU A 18 -14.79 1.48 16.13
C GLU A 18 -15.11 2.61 17.13
N ARG A 19 -16.34 2.61 17.64
CA ARG A 19 -16.74 3.49 18.74
C ARG A 19 -16.62 2.72 20.05
N ILE A 20 -15.77 3.18 20.95
CA ILE A 20 -15.47 2.49 22.20
C ILE A 20 -15.94 3.33 23.38
N PRO A 21 -16.97 2.91 24.14
CA PRO A 21 -17.45 3.65 25.29
C PRO A 21 -16.48 3.53 26.47
N LYS A 22 -16.49 4.53 27.35
CA LYS A 22 -15.75 4.51 28.61
C LYS A 22 -16.21 3.32 29.46
N GLY A 23 -15.24 2.56 29.96
CA GLY A 23 -15.48 1.32 30.72
C GLY A 23 -15.46 0.05 29.88
N ASP A 24 -15.40 0.14 28.54
CA ASP A 24 -15.04 -1.00 27.71
C ASP A 24 -13.59 -1.45 27.99
N ILE A 25 -13.32 -2.76 27.90
CA ILE A 25 -11.98 -3.31 28.14
C ILE A 25 -10.95 -2.82 27.11
N LEU A 26 -11.40 -2.43 25.92
CA LEU A 26 -10.57 -1.88 24.85
C LEU A 26 -10.45 -0.35 24.91
N PHE A 27 -11.04 0.31 25.91
CA PHE A 27 -10.95 1.75 26.05
C PHE A 27 -9.49 2.17 26.35
N PRO A 28 -8.85 3.01 25.51
CA PRO A 28 -7.43 3.30 25.57
C PRO A 28 -7.10 4.39 26.62
N SER A 29 -7.41 4.11 27.89
CA SER A 29 -7.27 5.05 29.02
C SER A 29 -5.87 5.65 29.17
N PHE A 30 -4.83 4.90 28.77
CA PHE A 30 -3.44 5.38 28.79
C PHE A 30 -3.20 6.63 27.93
N THR A 31 -4.00 6.82 26.87
CA THR A 31 -3.90 7.95 25.94
C THR A 31 -4.26 9.29 26.60
N PHE A 32 -5.11 9.25 27.63
CA PHE A 32 -5.66 10.44 28.29
C PHE A 32 -5.06 10.69 29.68
N LYS A 33 -3.94 10.03 30.02
CA LYS A 33 -3.32 10.17 31.34
C LYS A 33 -2.97 11.64 31.63
N GLY A 34 -3.61 12.21 32.65
CA GLY A 34 -3.44 13.63 33.03
C GLY A 34 -4.44 14.60 32.38
N GLN A 35 -5.44 14.08 31.67
CA GLN A 35 -6.57 14.82 31.12
C GLN A 35 -7.89 14.16 31.55
N ASP A 36 -9.02 14.85 31.36
CA ASP A 36 -10.33 14.24 31.56
C ASP A 36 -10.63 13.21 30.46
N ASP A 37 -10.90 11.98 30.90
CA ASP A 37 -11.30 10.86 30.05
C ASP A 37 -12.67 11.13 29.42
N PRO A 38 -12.79 11.12 28.07
CA PRO A 38 -14.08 11.28 27.40
C PRO A 38 -15.00 10.07 27.68
N ASP A 39 -16.31 10.28 27.59
CA ASP A 39 -17.31 9.20 27.81
C ASP A 39 -17.29 8.13 26.72
N GLU A 40 -16.78 8.45 25.54
CA GLU A 40 -16.50 7.51 24.46
C GLU A 40 -15.35 8.03 23.60
N VAL A 41 -14.71 7.13 22.86
CA VAL A 41 -13.70 7.46 21.86
C VAL A 41 -13.99 6.77 20.54
N TRP A 42 -13.39 7.30 19.48
CA TRP A 42 -13.44 6.73 18.15
C TRP A 42 -12.04 6.24 17.79
N VAL A 43 -11.90 4.94 17.55
CA VAL A 43 -10.63 4.32 17.17
C VAL A 43 -10.67 3.99 15.68
N VAL A 44 -9.76 4.58 14.92
CA VAL A 44 -9.52 4.20 13.52
C VAL A 44 -8.38 3.18 13.50
N LEU A 45 -8.70 1.97 13.04
CA LEU A 45 -7.74 0.91 12.78
C LEU A 45 -7.26 1.07 11.33
N ALA A 46 -6.07 1.65 11.18
CA ALA A 46 -5.45 1.89 9.89
C ALA A 46 -4.53 0.73 9.53
N THR A 47 -4.95 -0.10 8.58
CA THR A 47 -4.10 -1.15 8.02
C THR A 47 -3.24 -0.54 6.92
N THR A 48 -1.93 -0.56 7.12
CA THR A 48 -0.94 0.01 6.22
C THR A 48 0.04 -1.06 5.76
N ARG A 49 0.68 -0.83 4.60
CA ARG A 49 1.78 -1.64 4.11
C ARG A 49 3.00 -0.77 3.86
N LEU A 50 4.12 -1.19 4.42
CA LEU A 50 5.41 -0.52 4.27
C LEU A 50 6.24 -1.23 3.20
N GLY A 51 6.30 -0.69 1.99
CA GLY A 51 6.96 -1.35 0.85
C GLY A 51 6.35 -2.74 0.56
N MET A 52 7.19 -3.78 0.62
CA MET A 52 6.78 -5.18 0.40
C MET A 52 6.56 -5.99 1.70
N MET A 53 6.62 -5.34 2.86
CA MET A 53 6.40 -5.99 4.15
C MET A 53 4.94 -6.46 4.31
N PRO A 54 4.66 -7.40 5.24
CA PRO A 54 3.30 -7.73 5.63
C PRO A 54 2.51 -6.49 6.07
N GLU A 55 1.19 -6.55 5.93
CA GLU A 55 0.31 -5.49 6.41
C GLU A 55 0.35 -5.40 7.93
N GLN A 56 0.29 -4.17 8.44
CA GLN A 56 0.26 -3.86 9.86
C GLN A 56 -0.91 -2.95 10.16
N THR A 57 -1.60 -3.19 11.27
CA THR A 57 -2.74 -2.38 11.72
C THR A 57 -2.32 -1.53 12.90
N ASN A 58 -2.47 -0.22 12.75
CA ASN A 58 -2.20 0.76 13.80
C ASN A 58 -3.49 1.38 14.29
N HIS A 59 -3.54 1.73 15.57
CA HIS A 59 -4.72 2.29 16.21
C HIS A 59 -4.54 3.80 16.37
N HIS A 60 -5.46 4.58 15.81
CA HIS A 60 -5.50 6.03 15.98
C HIS A 60 -6.74 6.39 16.80
N VAL A 61 -6.54 7.00 17.96
CA VAL A 61 -7.61 7.31 18.92
C VAL A 61 -8.02 8.77 18.77
N PHE A 62 -9.32 9.00 18.57
CA PHE A 62 -9.93 10.32 18.41
C PHE A 62 -11.01 10.55 19.47
N ARG A 63 -11.24 11.81 19.84
CA ARG A 63 -12.25 12.16 20.86
C ARG A 63 -13.66 12.14 20.30
N ASN A 64 -13.84 12.25 18.98
CA ASN A 64 -15.15 12.25 18.34
C ASN A 64 -15.11 11.66 16.91
N GLU A 65 -16.29 11.38 16.37
CA GLU A 65 -16.45 10.77 15.05
C GLU A 65 -15.96 11.67 13.91
N ALA A 66 -16.09 12.98 14.05
CA ALA A 66 -15.71 13.94 13.01
C ALA A 66 -14.19 13.91 12.80
N GLU A 67 -13.40 13.93 13.87
CA GLU A 67 -11.94 13.79 13.82
C GLU A 67 -11.50 12.47 13.17
N ALA A 68 -12.16 11.36 13.52
CA ALA A 68 -11.88 10.06 12.91
C ALA A 68 -12.17 10.06 11.40
N LYS A 69 -13.27 10.68 10.97
CA LYS A 69 -13.62 10.82 9.54
C LYS A 69 -12.68 11.77 8.81
N ASP A 70 -12.25 12.84 9.46
CA ASP A 70 -11.29 13.80 8.91
C ASP A 70 -9.96 13.09 8.63
N PHE A 71 -9.46 12.29 9.58
CA PHE A 71 -8.25 11.48 9.38
C PHE A 71 -8.36 10.53 8.18
N MET A 72 -9.46 9.77 8.05
CA MET A 72 -9.64 8.87 6.91
C MET A 72 -9.77 9.61 5.57
N ARG A 73 -10.34 10.83 5.57
CA ARG A 73 -10.46 11.66 4.38
C ARG A 73 -9.11 12.21 3.96
N ASP A 74 -8.29 12.62 4.92
CA ASP A 74 -6.95 13.16 4.67
C ASP A 74 -5.97 12.08 4.19
N PHE A 75 -6.22 10.82 4.57
CA PHE A 75 -5.41 9.67 4.18
C PHE A 75 -6.23 8.56 3.51
N PRO A 76 -6.80 8.78 2.31
CA PRO A 76 -7.67 7.80 1.66
C PRO A 76 -6.92 6.51 1.32
N ILE A 77 -7.64 5.39 1.15
CA ILE A 77 -7.05 4.11 0.75
C ILE A 77 -6.17 4.29 -0.50
N GLY A 78 -4.92 3.83 -0.42
CA GLY A 78 -3.89 3.98 -1.44
C GLY A 78 -3.03 5.24 -1.31
N SER A 79 -3.32 6.16 -0.38
CA SER A 79 -2.44 7.29 -0.08
C SER A 79 -1.27 6.87 0.80
N GLU A 80 -0.22 7.68 0.74
CA GLU A 80 0.89 7.63 1.69
C GLU A 80 0.43 8.26 3.01
N VAL A 81 0.70 7.57 4.11
CA VAL A 81 0.61 8.13 5.47
C VAL A 81 2.01 8.37 5.99
N PRO A 82 2.20 9.39 6.86
CA PRO A 82 3.40 9.44 7.69
C PRO A 82 3.60 8.09 8.35
N GLU A 83 4.85 7.63 8.43
CA GLU A 83 5.14 6.39 9.17
C GLU A 83 4.52 6.54 10.57
N PRO A 84 3.76 5.53 11.04
CA PRO A 84 3.16 5.59 12.37
C PRO A 84 4.24 6.00 13.34
N ASP A 85 4.00 7.06 14.09
CA ASP A 85 4.84 7.34 15.23
C ASP A 85 4.62 6.16 16.20
N TRP A 86 5.52 5.19 16.20
CA TRP A 86 5.45 3.95 16.98
C TRP A 86 5.65 4.23 18.48
N GLY A 87 4.99 5.28 18.99
CA GLY A 87 5.14 5.81 20.33
C GLY A 87 6.43 6.61 20.53
N GLY A 88 7.00 7.20 19.47
CA GLY A 88 8.35 7.77 19.40
C GLY A 88 8.51 9.23 19.82
N SER A 89 7.48 10.09 19.69
CA SER A 89 7.58 11.50 20.07
C SER A 89 7.01 11.76 21.48
N GLY A 90 7.76 11.35 22.51
CA GLY A 90 7.41 11.67 23.90
C GLY A 90 8.34 11.03 24.93
N PRO A 91 8.29 11.45 26.21
CA PRO A 91 9.14 10.90 27.27
C PRO A 91 9.01 9.36 27.43
N TYR A 92 7.81 8.81 27.16
CA TYR A 92 7.58 7.36 27.15
C TYR A 92 8.38 6.61 26.06
N ALA A 93 8.61 7.24 24.91
CA ALA A 93 9.44 6.69 23.85
C ALA A 93 10.87 6.50 24.32
N SER A 94 11.41 7.55 24.92
CA SER A 94 12.80 7.59 25.36
C SER A 94 13.05 6.52 26.42
N ASP A 95 12.17 6.40 27.41
CA ASP A 95 12.29 5.38 28.46
C ASP A 95 12.19 3.95 27.91
N PHE A 96 11.30 3.72 26.94
CA PHE A 96 11.17 2.42 26.29
C PHE A 96 12.41 2.04 25.47
N VAL A 97 12.93 2.97 24.67
CA VAL A 97 14.16 2.76 23.89
C VAL A 97 15.34 2.52 24.81
N ARG A 98 15.46 3.33 25.86
CA ARG A 98 16.50 3.16 26.89
C ARG A 98 16.41 1.78 27.53
N LYS A 99 15.21 1.30 27.85
CA LYS A 99 15.02 -0.05 28.38
C LYS A 99 15.53 -1.13 27.41
N ILE A 100 15.23 -1.02 26.11
CA ILE A 100 15.73 -1.97 25.10
C ILE A 100 17.27 -1.95 25.04
N VAL A 101 17.86 -0.76 25.01
CA VAL A 101 19.33 -0.57 25.01
C VAL A 101 19.92 -1.17 26.28
N ASP A 102 19.31 -0.90 27.42
CA ASP A 102 19.80 -1.23 28.75
C ASP A 102 19.74 -2.73 29.06
N GLU A 103 18.72 -3.45 28.58
CA GLU A 103 18.49 -4.84 28.96
C GLU A 103 19.34 -5.84 28.16
N GLY A 104 19.70 -5.53 26.92
CA GLY A 104 20.63 -6.34 26.11
C GLY A 104 20.28 -7.84 25.98
N GLY A 105 21.19 -8.63 25.38
CA GLY A 105 21.09 -10.09 25.21
C GLY A 105 22.49 -10.74 25.10
N PRO A 106 22.65 -12.05 25.34
CA PRO A 106 23.97 -12.67 25.47
C PRO A 106 24.74 -12.77 24.14
N THR A 107 26.06 -12.52 24.21
CA THR A 107 27.00 -12.33 23.10
C THR A 107 27.80 -13.58 22.69
N LEU A 108 27.88 -13.82 21.37
CA LEU A 108 28.97 -14.54 20.69
C LEU A 108 29.12 -13.96 19.25
N GLY A 109 30.35 -13.90 18.72
CA GLY A 109 30.60 -13.91 17.26
C GLY A 109 31.45 -12.78 16.67
N ALA A 110 32.48 -13.17 15.92
CA ALA A 110 33.48 -12.33 15.25
C ALA A 110 32.94 -11.57 14.02
N ALA A 111 33.53 -10.40 13.74
CA ALA A 111 33.18 -9.56 12.59
C ALA A 111 33.51 -10.27 11.27
N ASP A 112 32.51 -10.41 10.40
CA ASP A 112 32.67 -10.91 9.02
C ASP A 112 32.77 -9.71 8.04
N GLU A 113 33.38 -9.93 6.88
CA GLU A 113 33.62 -8.92 5.84
C GLU A 113 32.33 -8.21 5.35
N ASP A 114 31.16 -8.84 5.54
CA ASP A 114 29.83 -8.33 5.17
C ASP A 114 29.35 -7.13 6.02
N SER A 115 30.10 -6.76 7.08
CA SER A 115 29.74 -5.64 7.97
C SER A 115 30.03 -4.24 7.40
N PHE A 116 30.58 -4.15 6.17
CA PHE A 116 30.98 -2.86 5.58
C PHE A 116 29.80 -2.01 5.13
N LEU A 117 28.72 -2.62 4.62
CA LEU A 117 27.56 -1.89 4.11
C LEU A 117 26.85 -1.06 5.21
N PRO A 118 26.52 -1.61 6.40
CA PRO A 118 25.97 -0.84 7.51
C PRO A 118 26.85 0.33 7.94
N LEU A 119 28.18 0.13 8.00
CA LEU A 119 29.12 1.18 8.38
C LEU A 119 29.11 2.32 7.35
N ARG A 120 29.21 1.99 6.06
CA ARG A 120 29.20 2.99 4.98
C ARG A 120 27.93 3.84 5.02
N ILE A 121 26.76 3.23 5.25
CA ILE A 121 25.48 3.96 5.29
C ILE A 121 25.44 4.95 6.45
N LEU A 122 25.93 4.56 7.63
CA LEU A 122 25.97 5.44 8.80
C LEU A 122 27.02 6.55 8.63
N ASP A 123 28.15 6.27 7.96
CA ASP A 123 29.21 7.25 7.66
C ASP A 123 28.72 8.28 6.63
N ASP A 124 28.10 7.81 5.53
CA ASP A 124 27.51 8.64 4.48
C ASP A 124 26.35 9.53 4.99
N ALA A 125 25.72 9.12 6.09
CA ALA A 125 24.68 9.87 6.79
C ALA A 125 25.23 10.78 7.92
N GLY A 126 26.53 10.68 8.24
CA GLY A 126 27.20 11.51 9.24
C GLY A 126 26.88 11.14 10.70
N PHE A 127 26.45 9.90 10.96
CA PHE A 127 26.17 9.42 12.32
C PHE A 127 27.42 8.86 13.00
N ILE A 128 28.28 8.20 12.24
CA ILE A 128 29.59 7.80 12.70
C ILE A 128 30.65 8.75 12.17
N THR A 129 31.76 8.81 12.89
CA THR A 129 32.97 9.45 12.39
C THR A 129 33.91 8.35 11.94
N GLY A 130 34.61 8.51 10.81
CA GLY A 130 35.61 7.53 10.34
C GLY A 130 36.78 7.25 11.31
N LYS A 131 36.74 7.82 12.52
CA LYS A 131 37.61 7.49 13.65
C LYS A 131 36.98 6.36 14.45
N ALA A 132 37.69 5.24 14.54
CA ALA A 132 37.29 4.11 15.37
C ALA A 132 37.00 4.57 16.80
N GLY A 133 35.80 4.28 17.29
CA GLY A 133 35.41 4.53 18.67
C GLY A 133 34.79 5.91 18.99
N SER A 134 34.43 6.72 17.99
CA SER A 134 33.69 7.97 18.22
C SER A 134 32.37 8.08 17.45
N ILE A 135 31.33 8.52 18.15
CA ILE A 135 30.04 8.96 17.59
C ILE A 135 30.15 10.39 17.04
N SER A 136 29.23 10.79 16.16
CA SER A 136 29.19 12.18 15.67
C SER A 136 28.75 13.17 16.76
N GLU A 137 29.10 14.45 16.57
CA GLU A 137 28.69 15.53 17.50
C GLU A 137 27.17 15.58 17.64
N LYS A 138 26.44 15.38 16.54
CA LYS A 138 24.97 15.33 16.52
C LYS A 138 24.40 14.22 17.43
N VAL A 139 24.98 13.02 17.37
CA VAL A 139 24.57 11.91 18.24
C VAL A 139 24.93 12.23 19.69
N ALA A 140 26.12 12.78 19.93
CA ALA A 140 26.59 13.09 21.28
C ALA A 140 25.75 14.19 21.97
N GLU A 141 25.38 15.24 21.23
CA GLU A 141 24.53 16.33 21.71
C GLU A 141 23.12 15.84 22.04
N PHE A 142 22.55 14.99 21.18
CA PHE A 142 21.21 14.43 21.39
C PHE A 142 21.14 13.50 22.60
N ILE A 143 22.09 12.56 22.72
CA ILE A 143 22.09 11.57 23.80
C ILE A 143 22.43 12.25 25.15
N GLY A 144 23.36 13.21 25.14
CA GLY A 144 23.79 13.92 26.33
C GLY A 144 24.88 13.19 27.13
N ARG A 145 25.71 13.96 27.83
CA ARG A 145 26.95 13.46 28.47
C ARG A 145 26.70 12.41 29.55
N GLU A 146 25.67 12.59 30.37
CA GLU A 146 25.32 11.67 31.46
C GLU A 146 24.92 10.30 30.89
N ARG A 147 23.96 10.30 29.95
CA ARG A 147 23.51 9.07 29.28
C ARG A 147 24.63 8.38 28.50
N ILE A 148 25.52 9.12 27.85
CA ILE A 148 26.71 8.53 27.21
C ILE A 148 27.57 7.77 28.22
N GLN A 149 27.74 8.30 29.44
CA GLN A 149 28.50 7.62 30.47
C GLN A 149 27.81 6.31 30.90
N GLU A 150 26.48 6.33 31.07
CA GLU A 150 25.70 5.12 31.37
C GLU A 150 25.85 4.05 30.29
N ILE A 151 25.74 4.43 29.01
CA ILE A 151 25.89 3.53 27.87
C ILE A 151 27.32 2.96 27.82
N LYS A 152 28.34 3.77 28.12
CA LYS A 152 29.74 3.33 28.24
C LYS A 152 29.95 2.30 29.32
N ASP A 153 29.45 2.59 30.52
CA ASP A 153 29.59 1.72 31.68
C ASP A 153 28.91 0.36 31.43
N ARG A 154 27.80 0.35 30.68
CA ARG A 154 27.05 -0.87 30.37
C ARG A 154 27.62 -1.69 29.21
N HIS A 155 27.96 -1.05 28.09
CA HIS A 155 28.27 -1.75 26.84
C HIS A 155 29.77 -1.81 26.50
N GLY A 156 30.63 -1.26 27.35
CA GLY A 156 32.08 -1.35 27.21
C GLY A 156 32.52 -0.83 25.83
N ASP A 157 33.30 -1.63 25.12
CA ASP A 157 33.88 -1.26 23.81
C ASP A 157 32.84 -1.01 22.70
N PHE A 158 31.59 -1.46 22.88
CA PHE A 158 30.51 -1.31 21.90
C PHE A 158 29.53 -0.18 22.22
N TRP A 159 29.86 0.70 23.16
CA TRP A 159 28.97 1.78 23.59
C TRP A 159 28.53 2.72 22.47
N GLN A 160 29.38 2.96 21.46
CA GLN A 160 29.04 3.82 20.32
C GLN A 160 27.91 3.21 19.49
N VAL A 161 27.90 1.88 19.34
CA VAL A 161 26.85 1.17 18.59
C VAL A 161 25.49 1.35 19.26
N ALA A 162 25.46 1.24 20.59
CA ALA A 162 24.24 1.47 21.37
C ALA A 162 23.76 2.92 21.26
N ALA A 163 24.68 3.90 21.32
CA ALA A 163 24.35 5.31 21.16
C ALA A 163 23.82 5.66 19.76
N ASP A 164 24.47 5.14 18.70
CA ASP A 164 24.02 5.31 17.31
C ASP A 164 22.60 4.76 17.11
N PHE A 165 22.32 3.59 17.69
CA PHE A 165 21.00 2.95 17.64
C PHE A 165 19.94 3.74 18.40
N GLU A 166 20.21 4.15 19.64
CA GLU A 166 19.29 4.98 20.43
C GLU A 166 18.94 6.28 19.69
N TYR A 167 19.94 6.91 19.07
CA TYR A 167 19.73 8.09 18.23
C TYR A 167 18.86 7.81 17.01
N CYS A 168 19.21 6.81 16.21
CA CYS A 168 18.50 6.49 14.97
C CYS A 168 17.05 6.09 15.26
N TRP A 169 16.79 5.35 16.33
CA TRP A 169 15.44 4.95 16.71
C TRP A 169 14.51 6.14 16.96
N GLN A 170 15.05 7.21 17.58
CA GLN A 170 14.26 8.38 17.95
C GLN A 170 14.20 9.44 16.85
N ASN A 171 15.19 9.48 15.95
CA ASN A 171 15.36 10.59 15.00
C ASN A 171 15.20 10.20 13.54
N THR A 172 15.01 8.92 13.23
CA THR A 172 14.91 8.44 11.84
C THR A 172 13.73 7.51 11.65
N SER A 173 13.25 7.41 10.41
CA SER A 173 12.22 6.44 10.03
C SER A 173 12.73 5.02 10.31
N HIS A 174 11.89 4.17 10.92
CA HIS A 174 12.25 2.78 11.23
C HIS A 174 12.40 1.94 9.97
N SER A 175 11.85 2.40 8.85
CA SER A 175 12.06 1.82 7.53
C SER A 175 13.27 2.36 6.76
N SER A 176 13.98 3.35 7.30
CA SER A 176 15.14 3.95 6.62
C SER A 176 16.35 3.02 6.64
N ALA A 177 17.17 3.10 5.59
CA ALA A 177 18.44 2.38 5.53
C ALA A 177 19.35 2.68 6.73
N VAL A 178 19.33 3.93 7.24
CA VAL A 178 20.09 4.34 8.42
C VAL A 178 19.64 3.57 9.66
N PHE A 179 18.34 3.54 9.93
CA PHE A 179 17.81 2.82 11.08
C PHE A 179 18.10 1.32 11.00
N VAL A 180 17.91 0.72 9.82
CA VAL A 180 18.19 -0.71 9.59
C VAL A 180 19.68 -1.00 9.79
N ALA A 181 20.58 -0.12 9.32
CA ALA A 181 22.02 -0.24 9.55
C ALA A 181 22.42 -0.12 11.02
N ALA A 182 21.83 0.83 11.76
CA ALA A 182 22.06 0.99 13.19
C ALA A 182 21.54 -0.23 13.98
N SER A 183 20.34 -0.70 13.64
CA SER A 183 19.71 -1.90 14.23
C SER A 183 20.54 -3.16 13.99
N PHE A 184 21.07 -3.32 12.76
CA PHE A 184 21.99 -4.41 12.44
C PHE A 184 23.19 -4.41 13.39
N ARG A 185 23.88 -3.26 13.53
CA ARG A 185 25.07 -3.17 14.38
C ARG A 185 24.72 -3.44 15.84
N PHE A 186 23.60 -2.90 16.32
CA PHE A 186 23.13 -3.14 17.69
C PHE A 186 22.90 -4.63 17.95
N HIS A 187 22.17 -5.31 17.08
CA HIS A 187 21.93 -6.74 17.26
C HIS A 187 23.19 -7.59 17.11
N ARG A 188 24.09 -7.23 16.19
CA ARG A 188 25.34 -7.94 15.97
C ARG A 188 26.31 -7.81 17.15
N PHE A 189 26.54 -6.58 17.62
CA PHE A 189 27.62 -6.27 18.57
C PHE A 189 27.17 -6.10 20.01
N VAL A 190 25.93 -5.66 20.25
CA VAL A 190 25.42 -5.40 21.61
C VAL A 190 24.61 -6.59 22.12
N THR A 191 23.64 -7.09 21.35
CA THR A 191 22.75 -8.17 21.83
C THR A 191 23.20 -9.58 21.43
N GLY A 192 24.21 -9.73 20.57
CA GLY A 192 24.66 -11.02 20.05
C GLY A 192 23.61 -11.80 19.23
N ASN A 193 22.57 -11.13 18.73
CA ASN A 193 21.49 -11.77 17.98
C ASN A 193 21.85 -11.86 16.49
N GLU A 194 22.67 -12.85 16.13
CA GLU A 194 23.13 -13.06 14.76
C GLU A 194 21.99 -13.28 13.76
N PHE A 195 20.89 -13.91 14.21
CA PHE A 195 19.73 -14.15 13.38
C PHE A 195 19.07 -12.83 12.97
N ALA A 196 18.74 -11.96 13.93
CA ALA A 196 18.16 -10.65 13.64
C ALA A 196 19.10 -9.80 12.78
N ALA A 197 20.40 -9.82 13.09
CA ALA A 197 21.42 -9.14 12.28
C ALA A 197 21.41 -9.64 10.82
N GLY A 198 21.40 -10.95 10.58
CA GLY A 198 21.35 -11.48 9.21
C GLY A 198 20.12 -11.03 8.41
N TYR A 199 18.95 -10.98 9.05
CA TYR A 199 17.73 -10.46 8.41
C TYR A 199 17.83 -8.97 8.10
N LEU A 200 18.34 -8.17 9.05
CA LEU A 200 18.50 -6.72 8.88
C LEU A 200 19.53 -6.39 7.80
N LEU A 201 20.60 -7.18 7.68
CA LEU A 201 21.58 -6.99 6.60
C LEU A 201 20.95 -7.23 5.23
N ARG A 202 20.21 -8.32 5.07
CA ARG A 202 19.46 -8.59 3.85
C ARG A 202 18.44 -7.49 3.55
N ASP A 203 17.75 -7.01 4.57
CA ASP A 203 16.78 -5.92 4.43
C ASP A 203 17.46 -4.63 3.94
N LEU A 204 18.64 -4.35 4.49
CA LEU A 204 19.47 -3.21 4.12
C LEU A 204 19.95 -3.28 2.66
N GLU A 205 20.41 -4.45 2.22
CA GLU A 205 20.81 -4.68 0.82
C GLU A 205 19.64 -4.41 -0.13
N MET A 206 18.45 -4.95 0.20
CA MET A 206 17.23 -4.75 -0.59
C MET A 206 16.81 -3.28 -0.69
N LEU A 207 16.98 -2.51 0.40
CA LEU A 207 16.72 -1.08 0.43
C LEU A 207 17.73 -0.30 -0.42
N VAL A 208 19.02 -0.59 -0.28
CA VAL A 208 20.12 0.12 -0.96
C VAL A 208 20.11 -0.15 -2.46
N ASP A 209 19.86 -1.39 -2.87
CA ASP A 209 19.81 -1.77 -4.28
C ASP A 209 18.49 -1.36 -4.97
N GLY A 210 17.54 -0.82 -4.21
CA GLY A 210 16.26 -0.34 -4.74
C GLY A 210 15.34 -1.45 -5.26
N VAL A 211 15.57 -2.70 -4.82
CA VAL A 211 14.82 -3.88 -5.30
C VAL A 211 13.34 -3.75 -4.98
N GLU A 212 12.99 -3.25 -3.79
CA GLU A 212 11.59 -3.04 -3.41
C GLU A 212 10.90 -1.96 -4.24
N ALA A 213 11.62 -0.88 -4.58
CA ALA A 213 11.09 0.19 -5.40
C ALA A 213 10.76 -0.33 -6.81
N GLU A 214 11.65 -1.12 -7.41
CA GLU A 214 11.44 -1.72 -8.73
C GLU A 214 10.33 -2.77 -8.72
N ALA A 215 10.24 -3.59 -7.66
CA ALA A 215 9.16 -4.56 -7.47
C ALA A 215 7.79 -3.87 -7.36
N THR A 216 7.70 -2.81 -6.55
CA THR A 216 6.47 -2.02 -6.38
C THR A 216 6.04 -1.38 -7.69
N SER A 217 6.99 -0.73 -8.39
CA SER A 217 6.78 -0.16 -9.73
C SER A 217 6.26 -1.19 -10.74
N SER A 218 6.79 -2.43 -10.69
CA SER A 218 6.35 -3.52 -11.55
C SER A 218 4.92 -3.99 -11.26
N VAL A 219 4.55 -4.09 -9.97
CA VAL A 219 3.18 -4.41 -9.56
C VAL A 219 2.20 -3.33 -10.04
N GLU A 220 2.54 -2.05 -9.87
CA GLU A 220 1.71 -0.96 -10.35
C GLU A 220 1.54 -0.95 -11.87
N ARG A 221 2.64 -1.14 -12.61
CA ARG A 221 2.62 -1.26 -14.08
C ARG A 221 1.68 -2.38 -14.51
N ARG A 222 1.74 -3.54 -13.84
CA ARG A 222 0.85 -4.68 -14.11
C ARG A 222 -0.61 -4.34 -13.81
N ARG A 223 -0.91 -3.70 -12.68
CA ARG A 223 -2.27 -3.25 -12.33
C ARG A 223 -2.82 -2.29 -13.38
N LYS A 224 -2.06 -1.25 -13.75
CA LYS A 224 -2.42 -0.26 -14.78
C LYS A 224 -2.65 -0.94 -16.14
N ALA A 225 -1.81 -1.90 -16.52
CA ALA A 225 -1.97 -2.66 -17.75
C ALA A 225 -3.25 -3.50 -17.75
N THR A 226 -3.56 -4.19 -16.65
CA THR A 226 -4.80 -4.97 -16.50
C THR A 226 -6.04 -4.07 -16.61
N THR A 227 -6.06 -2.92 -15.93
CA THR A 227 -7.20 -1.98 -16.00
C THR A 227 -7.38 -1.44 -17.42
N ARG A 228 -6.31 -0.95 -18.05
CA ARG A 228 -6.36 -0.45 -19.44
C ARG A 228 -6.79 -1.52 -20.43
N SER A 229 -6.33 -2.76 -20.25
CA SER A 229 -6.75 -3.89 -21.07
C SER A 229 -8.24 -4.20 -20.88
N GLY A 230 -8.73 -4.14 -19.64
CA GLY A 230 -10.15 -4.31 -19.32
C GLY A 230 -11.02 -3.22 -19.95
N GLU A 231 -10.62 -1.95 -19.85
CA GLU A 231 -11.30 -0.80 -20.47
C GLU A 231 -11.33 -0.92 -22.00
N LYS A 232 -10.19 -1.22 -22.63
CA LYS A 232 -10.11 -1.41 -24.08
C LYS A 232 -10.98 -2.59 -24.56
N SER A 233 -11.05 -3.66 -23.76
CA SER A 233 -11.92 -4.80 -24.04
C SER A 233 -13.40 -4.40 -23.96
N LYS A 234 -13.80 -3.66 -22.91
CA LYS A 234 -15.16 -3.10 -22.75
C LYS A 234 -15.52 -2.16 -23.90
N GLU A 235 -14.62 -1.24 -24.27
CA GLU A 235 -14.82 -0.31 -25.39
C GLU A 235 -14.98 -1.06 -26.72
N SER A 236 -14.12 -2.05 -26.99
CA SER A 236 -14.21 -2.86 -28.21
C SER A 236 -15.50 -3.68 -28.25
N ARG A 237 -15.95 -4.20 -27.09
CA ARG A 237 -17.25 -4.89 -26.96
C ARG A 237 -18.40 -3.94 -27.27
N MET A 238 -18.40 -2.74 -26.71
CA MET A 238 -19.43 -1.73 -26.98
C MET A 238 -19.45 -1.31 -28.45
N LYS A 239 -18.28 -1.14 -29.09
CA LYS A 239 -18.18 -0.88 -30.53
C LYS A 239 -18.81 -1.99 -31.37
N ARG A 240 -18.61 -3.26 -30.99
CA ARG A 240 -19.25 -4.41 -31.67
C ARG A 240 -20.77 -4.39 -31.48
N ILE A 241 -21.26 -4.14 -30.27
CA ILE A 241 -22.68 -4.06 -29.97
C ILE A 241 -23.35 -2.95 -30.80
N ASN A 242 -22.75 -1.77 -30.85
CA ASN A 242 -23.24 -0.66 -31.67
C ASN A 242 -23.25 -1.01 -33.15
N ALA A 243 -22.12 -1.48 -33.69
CA ALA A 243 -22.02 -1.87 -35.10
C ALA A 243 -23.03 -2.96 -35.48
N LEU A 244 -23.26 -3.93 -34.59
CA LEU A 244 -24.26 -4.97 -34.77
C LEU A 244 -25.67 -4.38 -34.87
N LEU A 245 -26.03 -3.51 -33.92
CA LEU A 245 -27.37 -2.91 -33.87
C LEU A 245 -27.61 -1.96 -35.04
N ASP A 246 -26.61 -1.16 -35.42
CA ASP A 246 -26.64 -0.30 -36.61
C ASP A 246 -26.89 -1.14 -37.87
N ARG A 247 -26.17 -2.26 -38.03
CA ARG A 247 -26.35 -3.13 -39.19
C ARG A 247 -27.69 -3.86 -39.19
N MET A 248 -28.19 -4.27 -38.02
CA MET A 248 -29.55 -4.81 -37.89
C MET A 248 -30.60 -3.78 -38.29
N THR A 249 -30.43 -2.51 -37.90
CA THR A 249 -31.30 -1.41 -38.33
C THR A 249 -31.31 -1.29 -39.85
N GLU A 250 -30.14 -1.23 -40.49
CA GLU A 250 -30.02 -1.12 -41.95
C GLU A 250 -30.71 -2.28 -42.70
N ILE A 251 -30.56 -3.51 -42.21
CA ILE A 251 -31.22 -4.70 -42.79
C ILE A 251 -32.74 -4.58 -42.71
N VAL A 252 -33.27 -4.16 -41.56
CA VAL A 252 -34.72 -3.99 -41.35
C VAL A 252 -35.28 -2.83 -42.17
N GLU A 253 -34.57 -1.71 -42.26
CA GLU A 253 -35.00 -0.56 -43.06
C GLU A 253 -34.99 -0.87 -44.56
N SER A 254 -33.97 -1.60 -45.03
CA SER A 254 -33.86 -2.02 -46.43
C SER A 254 -34.87 -3.10 -46.81
N ASN A 255 -35.29 -3.92 -45.86
CA ASN A 255 -36.30 -4.95 -46.04
C ASN A 255 -37.21 -5.06 -44.80
N PRO A 256 -38.34 -4.32 -44.76
CA PRO A 256 -39.24 -4.31 -43.60
C PRO A 256 -39.81 -5.66 -43.20
N ILE A 257 -39.82 -6.66 -44.10
CA ILE A 257 -40.24 -8.03 -43.78
C ILE A 257 -39.28 -8.66 -42.77
N ALA A 258 -38.00 -8.24 -42.76
CA ALA A 258 -36.98 -8.79 -41.88
C ALA A 258 -37.30 -8.61 -40.39
N ALA A 259 -38.04 -7.55 -40.03
CA ALA A 259 -38.50 -7.31 -38.65
C ALA A 259 -39.43 -8.42 -38.11
N ARG A 260 -40.02 -9.24 -38.99
CA ARG A 260 -40.89 -10.36 -38.61
C ARG A 260 -40.13 -11.66 -38.31
N PHE A 261 -38.86 -11.76 -38.68
CA PHE A 261 -38.04 -12.92 -38.36
C PHE A 261 -37.61 -12.92 -36.89
N ASP A 262 -37.09 -14.06 -36.44
CA ASP A 262 -36.49 -14.16 -35.12
C ASP A 262 -35.30 -13.18 -34.99
N PRO A 263 -35.25 -12.32 -33.96
CA PRO A 263 -34.19 -11.31 -33.83
C PRO A 263 -32.77 -11.90 -33.82
N GLU A 264 -32.60 -13.14 -33.37
CA GLU A 264 -31.30 -13.83 -33.39
C GLU A 264 -30.86 -14.18 -34.82
N ALA A 265 -31.79 -14.54 -35.71
CA ALA A 265 -31.48 -14.77 -37.12
C ALA A 265 -31.04 -13.48 -37.84
N VAL A 266 -31.73 -12.36 -37.57
CA VAL A 266 -31.35 -11.03 -38.10
C VAL A 266 -30.00 -10.59 -37.55
N ALA A 267 -29.75 -10.78 -36.25
CA ALA A 267 -28.48 -10.48 -35.61
C ALA A 267 -27.32 -11.32 -36.19
N LYS A 268 -27.55 -12.59 -36.51
CA LYS A 268 -26.53 -13.45 -37.12
C LYS A 268 -26.12 -12.93 -38.51
N MET A 269 -27.10 -12.57 -39.35
CA MET A 269 -26.85 -11.97 -40.66
C MET A 269 -26.10 -10.63 -40.54
N ALA A 270 -26.55 -9.76 -39.64
CA ALA A 270 -25.87 -8.50 -39.36
C ALA A 270 -24.42 -8.71 -38.88
N GLY A 271 -24.19 -9.71 -38.01
CA GLY A 271 -22.86 -10.04 -37.51
C GLY A 271 -21.91 -10.57 -38.59
N GLU A 272 -22.41 -11.31 -39.57
CA GLU A 272 -21.65 -11.75 -40.75
C GLU A 272 -21.21 -10.54 -41.60
N ASP A 273 -22.13 -9.60 -41.86
CA ASP A 273 -21.83 -8.36 -42.58
C ASP A 273 -20.81 -7.48 -41.82
N CYS A 274 -21.01 -7.30 -40.51
CA CYS A 274 -20.09 -6.54 -39.67
C CYS A 274 -18.69 -7.19 -39.64
N ALA A 275 -18.62 -8.52 -39.65
CA ALA A 275 -17.37 -9.25 -39.70
C ALA A 275 -16.60 -9.09 -41.01
N VAL A 276 -17.30 -8.86 -42.13
CA VAL A 276 -16.70 -8.54 -43.44
C VAL A 276 -16.28 -7.07 -43.48
N ALA A 277 -17.13 -6.16 -43.01
CA ALA A 277 -16.85 -4.72 -43.02
C ALA A 277 -15.72 -4.33 -42.06
N GLN A 278 -15.64 -4.96 -40.88
CA GLN A 278 -14.71 -4.61 -39.81
C GLN A 278 -14.00 -5.86 -39.24
N PRO A 279 -13.17 -6.56 -40.04
CA PRO A 279 -12.62 -7.86 -39.66
C PRO A 279 -11.79 -7.79 -38.37
N LYS A 280 -10.99 -6.72 -38.19
CA LYS A 280 -10.16 -6.53 -36.98
C LYS A 280 -10.98 -6.41 -35.70
N LEU A 281 -12.11 -5.69 -35.73
CA LEU A 281 -12.97 -5.52 -34.55
C LEU A 281 -13.67 -6.82 -34.17
N TRP A 282 -14.03 -7.62 -35.17
CA TRP A 282 -14.84 -8.82 -35.03
C TRP A 282 -14.04 -10.13 -34.86
N GLN A 283 -12.71 -10.13 -34.97
CA GLN A 283 -11.87 -11.32 -34.81
C GLN A 283 -12.23 -12.18 -33.58
N GLN A 284 -12.51 -11.56 -32.43
CA GLN A 284 -12.89 -12.26 -31.19
C GLN A 284 -14.42 -12.37 -30.97
N GLY A 285 -15.23 -11.51 -31.61
CA GLY A 285 -16.65 -11.33 -31.27
C GLY A 285 -17.66 -12.13 -32.12
N LYS A 286 -17.23 -12.75 -33.23
CA LYS A 286 -18.14 -13.45 -34.16
C LYS A 286 -19.02 -14.52 -33.51
N ARG A 287 -18.53 -15.20 -32.47
CA ARG A 287 -19.26 -16.28 -31.77
C ARG A 287 -20.11 -15.78 -30.60
N GLN A 288 -20.10 -14.47 -30.32
CA GLN A 288 -20.76 -13.86 -29.16
C GLN A 288 -22.00 -13.05 -29.54
N ILE A 289 -22.53 -13.20 -30.76
CA ILE A 289 -23.67 -12.42 -31.25
C ILE A 289 -24.90 -12.58 -30.34
N SER A 290 -25.20 -13.81 -29.91
CA SER A 290 -26.30 -14.09 -28.98
C SER A 290 -26.10 -13.46 -27.61
N GLU A 291 -24.85 -13.42 -27.12
CA GLU A 291 -24.45 -12.77 -25.88
C GLU A 291 -24.68 -11.25 -25.97
N TYR A 292 -24.21 -10.61 -27.04
CA TYR A 292 -24.41 -9.17 -27.32
C TYR A 292 -25.89 -8.81 -27.40
N LEU A 293 -26.70 -9.63 -28.08
CA LEU A 293 -28.14 -9.44 -28.17
C LEU A 293 -28.81 -9.55 -26.79
N GLY A 294 -28.37 -10.52 -25.98
CA GLY A 294 -28.81 -10.68 -24.59
C GLY A 294 -28.50 -9.46 -23.73
N GLU A 295 -27.29 -8.90 -23.85
CA GLU A 295 -26.88 -7.68 -23.12
C GLU A 295 -27.75 -6.47 -23.48
N ILE A 296 -28.02 -6.28 -24.78
CA ILE A 296 -28.91 -5.21 -25.25
C ILE A 296 -30.32 -5.39 -24.66
N ARG A 297 -30.87 -6.62 -24.71
CA ARG A 297 -32.22 -6.93 -24.21
C ARG A 297 -32.35 -6.71 -22.70
N ARG A 298 -31.34 -7.11 -21.93
CA ARG A 298 -31.30 -6.90 -20.46
C ARG A 298 -31.13 -5.41 -20.14
N GLY A 299 -30.39 -4.67 -20.97
CA GLY A 299 -30.07 -3.25 -20.78
C GLY A 299 -28.69 -3.03 -20.16
N GLU A 300 -27.89 -4.08 -20.06
CA GLU A 300 -26.50 -4.04 -19.58
C GLU A 300 -25.60 -3.21 -20.52
N ALA A 301 -25.94 -3.16 -21.81
CA ALA A 301 -25.27 -2.32 -22.80
C ALA A 301 -25.72 -0.84 -22.78
N GLY A 302 -26.71 -0.47 -21.95
CA GLY A 302 -27.29 0.87 -21.86
C GLY A 302 -28.75 0.95 -22.32
N GLY A 303 -29.51 1.86 -21.71
CA GLY A 303 -30.95 2.02 -21.96
C GLY A 303 -31.31 2.45 -23.38
N GLU A 304 -30.44 3.23 -24.03
CA GLU A 304 -30.64 3.69 -25.41
C GLU A 304 -30.60 2.53 -26.42
N LEU A 305 -29.60 1.64 -26.30
CA LEU A 305 -29.47 0.48 -27.18
C LEU A 305 -30.63 -0.50 -27.00
N LYS A 306 -31.08 -0.68 -25.75
CA LYS A 306 -32.29 -1.45 -25.45
C LYS A 306 -33.51 -0.86 -26.15
N ALA A 307 -33.70 0.46 -26.06
CA ALA A 307 -34.81 1.14 -26.72
C ALA A 307 -34.76 1.00 -28.25
N ARG A 308 -33.58 1.19 -28.85
CA ARG A 308 -33.35 0.98 -30.29
C ARG A 308 -33.70 -0.44 -30.73
N TYR A 309 -33.26 -1.46 -29.98
CA TYR A 309 -33.60 -2.85 -30.26
C TYR A 309 -35.12 -3.10 -30.25
N TYR A 310 -35.84 -2.61 -29.25
CA TYR A 310 -37.30 -2.81 -29.18
C TYR A 310 -38.07 -2.01 -30.23
N ARG A 311 -37.53 -0.92 -30.78
CA ARG A 311 -38.13 -0.25 -31.95
C ARG A 311 -38.09 -1.14 -33.20
N LEU A 312 -37.00 -1.89 -33.38
CA LEU A 312 -36.84 -2.79 -34.53
C LEU A 312 -37.76 -4.02 -34.46
N PHE A 313 -37.95 -4.58 -33.27
CA PHE A 313 -38.66 -5.86 -33.07
C PHE A 313 -39.88 -5.72 -32.14
N ALA A 314 -40.62 -4.62 -32.27
CA ALA A 314 -41.67 -4.11 -31.37
C ALA A 314 -42.73 -5.11 -30.84
N ALA A 315 -42.84 -6.32 -31.38
CA ALA A 315 -43.86 -7.30 -31.01
C ALA A 315 -43.55 -8.18 -29.78
N LYS A 316 -42.43 -7.99 -29.07
CA LYS A 316 -42.07 -8.82 -27.89
C LYS A 316 -41.44 -8.03 -26.74
N GLN A 317 -42.01 -6.88 -26.35
CA GLN A 317 -41.73 -6.39 -25.00
C GLN A 317 -42.46 -7.31 -24.01
N PRO A 318 -41.75 -7.97 -23.06
CA PRO A 318 -42.46 -8.53 -21.92
C PRO A 318 -43.10 -7.34 -21.18
N GLU A 319 -44.41 -7.39 -20.97
CA GLU A 319 -45.10 -6.44 -20.10
C GLU A 319 -44.34 -6.40 -18.77
N ARG A 320 -43.99 -5.19 -18.32
CA ARG A 320 -43.41 -5.02 -16.99
C ARG A 320 -44.44 -5.51 -15.97
N PRO A 321 -44.11 -6.41 -15.04
CA PRO A 321 -44.96 -6.66 -13.89
C PRO A 321 -45.10 -5.42 -13.02
#